data_AF-A0A7S3DI80-F1
#
_entry.id   AF-A0A7S3DI80-F1
#
_cell.length_a   1.000
_cell.length_b   1.000
_cell.length_c   1.000
_cell.angle_alpha   90.00
_cell.angle_beta   90.00
_cell.angle_gamma   90.00
#
_symmetry.space_group_name_H-M   'P 1'
#
loop_
_entity.id
_entity.type
_entity.pdbx_description
1 polymer ?
#
loop_
_entity_poly.entity_id
_entity_poly.type
_entity_poly.pdbx_seq_one_letter_code
_entity_poly.pdbx_strand_id
1 'polypeptide(L)'
;HECKITPEESTERPFTYISQPGSSVATSLTPGEAVPKNIAIIDIDCSNGKPRHRLTPVGLETVRPFYYETVDLKKQEMLEGKYKTDCEDDVKQFLLNFVLNMVEEHAKKMKERYGADLSEEQEKRTRPLIRVKVE
;
A
#
# COMPACT_ATOMS: atom_id res chain seq x y z
N HIS A 1 -0.75 -8.45 -9.36
CA HIS A 1 -0.69 -6.97 -9.36
C HIS A 1 0.03 -6.41 -8.14
N GLU A 2 0.28 -7.23 -7.12
CA GLU A 2 1.22 -6.93 -6.03
C GLU A 2 2.63 -6.63 -6.56
N CYS A 3 3.28 -5.61 -6.01
CA CYS A 3 4.61 -5.17 -6.38
C CYS A 3 5.64 -5.83 -5.46
N LYS A 4 6.39 -6.80 -5.98
CA LYS A 4 7.57 -7.42 -5.35
C LYS A 4 8.77 -7.17 -6.26
N ILE A 5 9.19 -5.91 -6.29
CA ILE A 5 10.17 -5.41 -7.27
C ILE A 5 11.59 -5.93 -7.00
N THR A 6 11.92 -6.22 -5.73
CA THR A 6 13.21 -6.79 -5.34
C THR A 6 13.34 -8.20 -5.91
N PRO A 7 14.43 -8.52 -6.65
CA PRO A 7 14.64 -9.86 -7.17
C PRO A 7 14.80 -10.90 -6.07
N GLU A 8 14.15 -12.05 -6.24
CA GLU A 8 14.29 -13.24 -5.39
C GLU A 8 14.92 -14.37 -6.21
N GLU A 9 15.85 -15.13 -5.63
CA GLU A 9 16.46 -16.27 -6.31
C GLU A 9 15.48 -17.45 -6.41
N SER A 10 15.42 -18.08 -7.57
CA SER A 10 14.58 -19.26 -7.81
C SER A 10 15.09 -20.46 -7.01
N THR A 11 14.19 -21.10 -6.29
CA THR A 11 14.47 -22.36 -5.58
C THR A 11 14.68 -23.55 -6.53
N GLU A 12 14.13 -23.48 -7.75
CA GLU A 12 14.23 -24.55 -8.75
C GLU A 12 15.44 -24.40 -9.67
N ARG A 13 15.91 -23.16 -9.91
CA ARG A 13 16.99 -22.87 -10.85
C ARG A 13 18.03 -21.93 -10.23
N PRO A 14 19.19 -22.45 -9.81
CA PRO A 14 20.28 -21.63 -9.28
C PRO A 14 20.67 -20.51 -10.24
N PHE A 15 21.08 -19.35 -9.71
CA PHE A 15 21.48 -18.17 -10.48
C PHE A 15 20.37 -17.54 -11.36
N THR A 16 19.11 -17.94 -11.16
CA THR A 16 17.95 -17.31 -11.80
C THR A 16 17.23 -16.46 -10.77
N TYR A 17 17.07 -15.16 -11.05
CA TYR A 17 16.38 -14.23 -10.17
C TYR A 17 15.06 -13.80 -10.81
N ILE A 18 14.00 -13.79 -10.00
CA ILE A 18 12.64 -13.44 -10.41
C ILE A 18 12.27 -12.12 -9.74
N SER A 19 11.83 -11.14 -10.52
CA SER A 19 11.24 -9.89 -10.02
C SER A 19 9.81 -9.78 -10.51
N GLN A 20 8.90 -9.32 -9.64
CA GLN A 20 7.49 -9.08 -9.97
C GLN A 20 7.15 -7.60 -9.79
N PRO A 21 7.29 -6.76 -10.84
CA PRO A 21 7.04 -5.33 -10.74
C PRO A 21 5.60 -4.97 -10.33
N GLY A 22 4.63 -5.82 -10.65
CA GLY A 22 3.22 -5.56 -10.37
C GLY A 22 2.57 -4.63 -11.39
N SER A 23 1.40 -4.07 -11.04
CA SER A 23 0.67 -3.13 -11.89
C SER A 23 1.08 -1.67 -11.60
N SER A 24 0.90 -0.78 -12.57
CA SER A 24 1.14 0.67 -12.41
C SER A 24 0.00 1.40 -11.68
N VAL A 25 -1.15 0.76 -11.49
CA VAL A 25 -2.32 1.30 -10.79
C VAL A 25 -3.02 0.19 -10.01
N ALA A 26 -3.74 0.56 -8.96
CA ALA A 26 -4.66 -0.36 -8.30
C ALA A 26 -5.90 -0.58 -9.20
N THR A 27 -6.04 -1.80 -9.72
CA THR A 27 -7.19 -2.28 -10.49
C THR A 27 -8.26 -2.91 -9.61
N SER A 28 -7.91 -3.33 -8.40
CA SER A 28 -8.83 -3.90 -7.40
C SER A 28 -8.46 -3.44 -6.00
N LEU A 29 -9.42 -3.42 -5.08
CA LEU A 29 -9.20 -3.04 -3.70
C LEU A 29 -8.86 -4.28 -2.85
N THR A 30 -7.74 -4.92 -3.16
CA THR A 30 -7.22 -6.11 -2.46
C THR A 30 -5.94 -5.80 -1.69
N PRO A 31 -5.56 -6.59 -0.67
CA PRO A 31 -4.37 -6.31 0.15
C PRO A 31 -3.08 -6.18 -0.67
N GLY A 32 -2.89 -7.06 -1.65
CA GLY A 32 -1.69 -7.02 -2.51
C GLY A 32 -1.61 -5.77 -3.38
N GLU A 33 -2.72 -5.06 -3.60
CA GLU A 33 -2.73 -3.82 -4.36
C GLU A 33 -2.44 -2.57 -3.54
N ALA A 34 -2.49 -2.66 -2.20
CA ALA A 34 -2.13 -1.58 -1.28
C ALA A 34 -0.61 -1.38 -1.16
N VAL A 35 0.19 -2.36 -1.60
CA VAL A 35 1.66 -2.24 -1.63
C VAL A 35 2.09 -1.10 -2.58
N PRO A 36 3.03 -0.22 -2.19
CA PRO A 36 3.53 0.85 -3.04
C PRO A 36 4.00 0.34 -4.41
N LYS A 37 3.60 1.04 -5.47
CA LYS A 37 3.94 0.66 -6.84
C LYS A 37 5.31 1.22 -7.21
N ASN A 38 6.15 0.36 -7.76
CA ASN A 38 7.51 0.71 -8.18
C ASN A 38 7.75 0.24 -9.61
N ILE A 39 8.62 0.93 -10.32
CA ILE A 39 9.32 0.41 -11.49
C ILE A 39 10.76 0.02 -11.08
N ALA A 40 11.50 -0.62 -11.96
CA ALA A 40 12.94 -0.84 -11.77
C ALA A 40 13.72 -0.33 -12.97
N ILE A 41 14.84 0.34 -12.69
CA ILE A 41 15.89 0.56 -13.67
C ILE A 41 16.80 -0.67 -13.63
N ILE A 42 17.02 -1.30 -14.79
CA ILE A 42 17.84 -2.51 -14.90
C ILE A 42 19.14 -2.14 -15.60
N ASP A 43 20.24 -2.27 -14.86
CA ASP A 43 21.59 -2.16 -15.41
C ASP A 43 22.09 -3.55 -15.77
N ILE A 44 22.55 -3.75 -17.01
CA ILE A 44 23.15 -5.01 -17.48
C ILE A 44 24.58 -4.75 -17.91
N ASP A 45 25.52 -5.46 -17.31
CA ASP A 45 26.95 -5.39 -17.63
C ASP A 45 27.43 -6.73 -18.20
N CYS A 46 27.98 -6.68 -19.41
CA CYS A 46 28.52 -7.84 -20.13
C CYS A 46 30.04 -7.76 -20.34
N SER A 47 30.74 -6.79 -19.76
CA SER A 47 32.14 -6.47 -20.11
C SER A 47 33.14 -7.60 -19.81
N ASN A 48 32.84 -8.46 -18.84
CA ASN A 48 33.76 -9.51 -18.35
C ASN A 48 33.41 -10.92 -18.87
N GLY A 49 32.62 -11.03 -19.94
CA GLY A 49 32.18 -12.31 -20.51
C GLY A 49 31.17 -13.09 -19.64
N LYS A 50 30.81 -12.56 -18.46
CA LYS A 50 29.72 -13.05 -17.60
C LYS A 50 28.72 -11.91 -17.39
N PRO A 51 27.45 -12.05 -17.83
CA PRO A 51 26.45 -11.01 -17.65
C PRO A 51 26.15 -10.83 -16.16
N ARG A 52 26.22 -9.59 -15.69
CA ARG A 52 25.80 -9.16 -14.35
C ARG A 52 24.64 -8.20 -14.51
N HIS A 53 23.72 -8.21 -13.55
CA HIS A 53 22.59 -7.30 -13.53
C HIS A 53 22.44 -6.66 -12.16
N ARG A 54 21.88 -5.45 -12.15
CA ARG A 54 21.45 -4.75 -10.95
C ARG A 54 20.07 -4.16 -11.21
N LEU A 55 19.16 -4.34 -10.27
CA LEU A 55 17.85 -3.70 -10.30
C LEU A 55 17.82 -2.59 -9.25
N THR A 56 17.47 -1.39 -9.69
CA THR A 56 17.28 -0.23 -8.82
C THR A 56 15.80 0.15 -8.81
N PRO A 57 15.05 -0.12 -7.72
CA PRO A 57 13.65 0.25 -7.62
C PRO A 57 13.44 1.76 -7.62
N VAL A 58 12.39 2.22 -8.29
CA VAL A 58 11.95 3.62 -8.31
C VAL A 58 10.45 3.67 -8.02
N GLY A 59 10.07 4.36 -6.95
CA GLY A 59 8.67 4.52 -6.55
C GLY A 59 7.90 5.41 -7.51
N LEU A 60 6.69 4.98 -7.89
CA LEU A 60 5.80 5.80 -8.70
C LEU A 60 5.15 6.89 -7.83
N GLU A 61 5.22 8.14 -8.28
CA GLU A 61 4.72 9.28 -7.51
C GLU A 61 3.27 9.64 -7.82
N THR A 62 2.81 9.31 -9.02
CA THR A 62 1.49 9.69 -9.53
C THR A 62 0.39 8.70 -9.18
N VAL A 63 0.74 7.57 -8.56
CA VAL A 63 -0.23 6.53 -8.18
C VAL A 63 -1.01 7.03 -6.98
N ARG A 64 -2.35 7.01 -7.08
CA ARG A 64 -3.23 7.38 -5.98
C ARG A 64 -2.95 6.45 -4.79
N PRO A 65 -2.62 6.98 -3.60
CA PRO A 65 -2.34 6.17 -2.42
C PRO A 65 -3.55 5.31 -2.05
N PHE A 66 -3.29 4.05 -1.72
CA PHE A 66 -4.32 3.08 -1.35
C PHE A 66 -3.95 2.41 -0.04
N TYR A 67 -4.85 2.48 0.94
CA TYR A 67 -4.72 1.84 2.24
C TYR A 67 -5.79 0.74 2.37
N TYR A 68 -5.34 -0.41 2.87
CA TYR A 68 -6.19 -1.55 3.13
C TYR A 68 -5.93 -2.03 4.55
N GLU A 69 -6.99 -2.15 5.34
CA GLU A 69 -6.91 -2.71 6.69
C GLU A 69 -7.98 -3.76 6.93
N THR A 70 -7.69 -4.73 7.80
CA THR A 70 -8.67 -5.70 8.28
C THR A 70 -8.91 -5.48 9.75
N VAL A 71 -10.17 -5.34 10.15
CA VAL A 71 -10.58 -5.12 11.53
C VAL A 71 -11.51 -6.23 11.96
N ASP A 72 -11.11 -6.96 13.00
CA ASP A 72 -11.93 -7.96 13.67
C ASP A 72 -12.70 -7.27 14.79
N LEU A 73 -14.02 -7.14 14.66
CA LEU A 73 -14.84 -6.44 15.66
C LEU A 73 -14.87 -7.16 17.00
N LYS A 74 -14.73 -8.49 17.00
CA LYS A 74 -14.82 -9.30 18.23
C LYS A 74 -13.63 -9.08 19.16
N LYS A 75 -12.51 -8.63 18.61
CA LYS A 75 -11.27 -8.33 19.35
C LYS A 75 -11.18 -6.89 19.81
N GLN A 76 -12.19 -6.06 19.55
CA GLN A 76 -12.13 -4.64 19.93
C GLN A 76 -12.64 -4.48 21.37
N GLU A 77 -11.73 -4.13 22.27
CA GLU A 77 -12.02 -3.87 23.69
C GLU A 77 -13.16 -2.86 23.87
N MET A 78 -13.25 -1.84 22.99
CA MET A 78 -14.32 -0.83 23.03
C MET A 78 -15.72 -1.38 22.73
N LEU A 79 -15.81 -2.59 22.16
CA LEU A 79 -17.05 -3.30 21.85
C LEU A 79 -17.25 -4.53 22.76
N GLU A 80 -16.30 -4.82 23.65
CA GLU A 80 -16.43 -5.93 24.60
C GLU A 80 -17.67 -5.77 25.50
N GLY A 81 -18.48 -6.82 25.59
CA GLY A 81 -19.72 -6.82 26.37
C GLY A 81 -20.92 -6.12 25.71
N LYS A 82 -20.70 -5.34 24.63
CA LYS A 82 -21.76 -4.64 23.89
C LYS A 82 -22.44 -5.48 22.81
N TYR A 83 -21.94 -6.69 22.55
CA TYR A 83 -22.49 -7.65 21.56
C TYR A 83 -23.94 -8.14 21.83
N LYS A 84 -24.60 -7.65 22.88
CA LYS A 84 -25.91 -8.16 23.36
C LYS A 84 -27.08 -7.19 23.18
N THR A 85 -26.83 -5.92 22.83
CA THR A 85 -27.85 -4.87 22.66
C THR A 85 -27.42 -3.90 21.57
N ASP A 86 -28.38 -3.14 21.04
CA ASP A 86 -28.27 -2.12 19.99
C ASP A 86 -26.95 -1.31 20.05
N CYS A 87 -25.91 -1.81 19.37
CA CYS A 87 -24.54 -1.28 19.41
C CYS A 87 -24.13 -0.68 18.06
N GLU A 88 -25.11 -0.43 17.18
CA GLU A 88 -24.89 0.12 15.85
C GLU A 88 -24.13 1.44 15.91
N ASP A 89 -24.50 2.33 16.84
CA ASP A 89 -23.85 3.63 17.01
C ASP A 89 -22.40 3.50 17.51
N ASP A 90 -22.13 2.56 18.41
CA ASP A 90 -20.78 2.30 18.90
C ASP A 90 -19.87 1.75 17.79
N VAL A 91 -20.39 0.82 16.98
CA VAL A 91 -19.66 0.26 15.84
C VAL A 91 -19.42 1.35 14.78
N LYS A 92 -20.41 2.19 14.49
CA LYS A 92 -20.26 3.32 13.57
C LYS A 92 -19.19 4.29 14.06
N GLN A 93 -19.22 4.69 15.33
CA GLN A 93 -18.22 5.59 15.89
C GLN A 93 -16.82 4.99 15.85
N PHE A 94 -16.68 3.71 16.19
CA PHE A 94 -15.40 3.00 16.10
C PHE A 94 -14.84 2.98 14.67
N LEU A 95 -15.64 2.54 13.69
CA LEU A 95 -15.23 2.49 12.29
C LEU A 95 -14.96 3.88 11.70
N LEU A 96 -15.75 4.89 12.09
CA LEU A 96 -15.54 6.27 11.71
C LEU A 96 -14.18 6.77 12.21
N ASN A 97 -13.90 6.59 13.50
CA ASN A 97 -12.62 6.98 14.08
C ASN A 97 -11.45 6.22 13.44
N PHE A 98 -11.63 4.93 13.14
CA PHE A 98 -10.62 4.13 12.45
C PHE A 98 -10.29 4.70 11.07
N VAL A 99 -11.31 5.00 10.25
CA VAL A 99 -11.12 5.59 8.93
C VAL A 99 -10.54 7.01 9.02
N LEU A 100 -10.98 7.83 9.97
CA LEU A 100 -10.43 9.17 10.20
C LEU A 100 -8.94 9.12 10.54
N ASN A 101 -8.52 8.21 11.41
CA ASN A 101 -7.10 8.00 11.72
C ASN A 101 -6.29 7.65 10.46
N MET A 102 -6.81 6.76 9.61
CA MET A 102 -6.15 6.43 8.33
C MET A 102 -6.02 7.65 7.40
N VAL A 103 -7.05 8.51 7.36
CA VAL A 103 -7.02 9.77 6.59
C VAL A 103 -5.99 10.74 7.15
N GLU A 104 -5.91 10.88 8.48
CA GLU A 104 -4.94 11.74 9.14
C GLU A 104 -3.50 11.26 8.93
N GLU A 105 -3.24 9.96 9.04
CA GLU A 105 -1.93 9.38 8.73
C GLU A 105 -1.51 9.65 7.29
N HIS A 106 -2.46 9.52 6.35
CA HIS A 106 -2.22 9.84 4.95
C HIS A 106 -1.90 11.32 4.77
N ALA A 107 -2.67 12.22 5.38
CA ALA A 107 -2.43 13.66 5.32
C ALA A 107 -1.03 14.02 5.85
N LYS A 108 -0.61 13.39 6.96
CA LYS A 108 0.74 13.54 7.51
C LYS A 108 1.82 13.10 6.52
N LYS A 109 1.67 11.91 5.91
CA LYS A 109 2.60 11.39 4.88
C LYS A 109 2.69 12.31 3.66
N MET A 110 1.56 12.89 3.23
CA MET A 110 1.56 13.85 2.11
C MET A 110 2.27 15.16 2.48
N LYS A 111 2.04 15.68 3.69
CA LYS A 111 2.71 16.87 4.19
C LYS A 111 4.23 16.70 4.33
N GLU A 112 4.67 15.52 4.78
CA GLU A 112 6.10 15.17 4.86
C GLU A 112 6.74 15.09 3.47
N ARG A 113 6.01 14.58 2.47
CA ARG A 113 6.52 14.40 1.10
C ARG A 113 6.54 15.67 0.27
N TYR A 114 5.48 16.48 0.34
CA TYR A 114 5.27 17.63 -0.55
C TYR A 114 5.41 18.98 0.16
N GLY A 115 5.56 18.99 1.49
CA GLY A 115 5.52 20.22 2.28
C GLY A 115 4.10 20.69 2.60
N ALA A 116 3.96 21.93 3.05
CA ALA A 116 2.68 22.48 3.50
C ALA A 116 1.74 22.93 2.37
N ASP A 117 2.26 23.18 1.17
CA ASP A 117 1.51 23.80 0.07
C ASP A 117 1.28 22.80 -1.07
N LEU A 118 0.18 22.06 -0.98
CA LEU A 118 -0.36 21.30 -2.11
C LEU A 118 -1.31 22.22 -2.90
N SER A 119 -1.17 22.26 -4.22
CA SER A 119 -2.22 22.85 -5.06
C SER A 119 -3.51 22.02 -4.98
N GLU A 120 -4.66 22.64 -5.25
CA GLU A 120 -5.96 21.91 -5.26
C GLU A 120 -5.96 20.69 -6.20
N GLU A 121 -5.26 20.80 -7.34
CA GLU A 121 -5.06 19.71 -8.29
C GLU A 121 -4.29 18.54 -7.66
N GLN A 122 -3.21 18.85 -6.92
CA GLN A 122 -2.42 17.84 -6.23
C GLN A 122 -3.21 17.21 -5.09
N GLU A 123 -3.95 17.98 -4.29
CA GLU A 123 -4.84 17.44 -3.25
C GLU A 123 -5.86 16.46 -3.82
N LYS A 124 -6.54 16.81 -4.92
CA LYS A 124 -7.52 15.92 -5.57
C LYS A 124 -6.88 14.62 -6.06
N ARG A 125 -5.63 14.69 -6.55
CA ARG A 125 -4.87 13.55 -7.05
C ARG A 125 -4.36 12.65 -5.92
N THR A 126 -3.94 13.23 -4.80
CA THR A 126 -3.36 12.51 -3.66
C THR A 126 -4.40 11.95 -2.71
N ARG A 127 -5.66 12.40 -2.76
CA ARG A 127 -6.78 11.84 -1.97
C ARG A 127 -6.73 10.30 -1.95
N PRO A 128 -6.70 9.68 -0.76
CA PRO A 128 -6.42 8.26 -0.66
C PRO A 128 -7.65 7.43 -1.03
N LEU A 129 -7.40 6.22 -1.53
CA LEU A 129 -8.36 5.14 -1.51
C LEU A 129 -8.21 4.44 -0.15
N ILE A 130 -9.32 4.22 0.56
CA ILE A 130 -9.32 3.52 1.85
C ILE A 130 -10.31 2.37 1.75
N ARG A 131 -9.87 1.18 2.16
CA ARG A 131 -10.73 0.02 2.33
C ARG A 131 -10.49 -0.60 3.69
N VAL A 132 -11.57 -0.72 4.46
CA VAL A 132 -11.59 -1.46 5.72
C VAL A 132 -12.41 -2.72 5.48
N LYS A 133 -11.79 -3.89 5.65
CA LYS A 133 -12.49 -5.18 5.70
C LYS A 133 -12.85 -5.45 7.16
N VAL A 134 -14.11 -5.74 7.43
CA VAL A 134 -14.61 -6.01 8.79
C VAL A 134 -14.90 -7.51 8.92
N GLU A 135 -14.39 -8.13 9.97
CA GLU A 135 -14.59 -9.55 10.33
C GLU A 135 -15.26 -9.72 11.70
#